data_AF-A0A6I2U7Y4-F1
#
_entry.id   AF-A0A6I2U7Y4-F1
#
_cell.length_a   1.000
_cell.length_b   1.000
_cell.length_c   1.000
_cell.angle_alpha   90.00
_cell.angle_beta   90.00
_cell.angle_gamma   90.00
#
_symmetry.space_group_name_H-M   'P 1'
#
loop_
_entity.id
_entity.type
_entity.pdbx_description
1 polymer ?
#
loop_
_entity_poly.entity_id
_entity_poly.type
_entity_poly.pdbx_seq_one_letter_code
_entity_poly.pdbx_strand_id
1 'polypeptide(L)'
;MRFFGVIGSAVLQVAFCVVCCVVLLMGNVAAAGARSLDSAGQARMAYICALADMAVYDSDLNEAVRQEMGKLGWQFKDYRNADKRAHTTFYTLENTAADENCRETLVVIPGTEKLKDVEVDLRFGKVLFGGRTPQEFRQFAEVEKVDANQPMVHQGFNDYTMTAFFTPDGEGVMGADRLKGFIDEEGEHLYLTGHSLGGAVATLLAARLISMGVEPDRLSVFTFGAPTVGNTAFAEEQGYRIDLSRYTMGGDVVKNALQALKADYVHFGTEYRWQKNENSHKYNHAIEGYLDAAIRNYYDEVLQGDLSLAGLAARKPELLAEAGSAEGAAKVRLPWRRSFDEGRVYIAPVAIDVPEYIANDSAYMKVVAGDILMSQFSRIRVDESFALPDAAEETLFAACRRAEENGCDRVAMVSITGRADKENPKLYRLMTSVAVYSTTGEQLMSTMTSNTTKEITPIEAVMYDMTRAADDIRAAQKQGILPE
;
A
#
# COMPACT_ATOMS: atom_id res chain seq x y z
N MET A 1 -37.21 53.87 -37.82
CA MET A 1 -36.29 53.30 -36.81
C MET A 1 -36.98 52.20 -35.96
N ARG A 2 -37.48 51.11 -36.57
CA ARG A 2 -38.01 49.96 -35.80
C ARG A 2 -37.68 48.57 -36.39
N PHE A 3 -36.87 48.49 -37.46
CA PHE A 3 -36.53 47.20 -38.10
C PHE A 3 -35.11 46.69 -37.81
N PHE A 4 -34.21 47.51 -37.26
CA PHE A 4 -32.82 47.08 -36.97
C PHE A 4 -32.61 46.50 -35.56
N GLY A 5 -33.57 46.64 -34.64
CA GLY A 5 -33.42 46.16 -33.26
C GLY A 5 -33.71 44.66 -33.06
N VAL A 6 -34.53 44.06 -33.92
CA VAL A 6 -34.98 42.66 -33.74
C VAL A 6 -33.97 41.67 -34.32
N ILE A 7 -33.32 42.01 -35.43
CA ILE A 7 -32.32 41.14 -36.07
C ILE A 7 -31.03 41.07 -35.23
N GLY A 8 -30.61 42.20 -34.64
CA GLY A 8 -29.45 42.24 -33.75
C GLY A 8 -29.61 41.35 -32.51
N SER A 9 -30.80 41.34 -31.91
CA SER A 9 -31.10 40.50 -30.73
C SER A 9 -31.10 39.00 -31.05
N ALA A 10 -31.66 38.61 -32.20
CA ALA A 10 -31.72 37.21 -32.60
C ALA A 10 -30.33 36.66 -32.97
N VAL A 11 -29.50 37.45 -33.66
CA VAL A 11 -28.12 37.06 -34.01
C VAL A 11 -27.24 36.99 -32.75
N LEU A 12 -27.43 37.90 -31.78
CA LEU A 12 -26.71 37.85 -30.50
C LEU A 12 -27.12 36.62 -29.66
N GLN A 13 -28.40 36.25 -29.64
CA GLN A 13 -28.88 35.05 -28.95
C GLN A 13 -28.37 33.76 -29.59
N VAL A 14 -28.34 33.68 -30.91
CA VAL A 14 -27.80 32.50 -31.61
C VAL A 14 -26.29 32.40 -31.41
N ALA A 15 -25.54 33.50 -31.48
CA ALA A 15 -24.11 33.51 -31.19
C ALA A 15 -23.82 33.14 -29.72
N PHE A 16 -24.62 33.63 -28.77
CA PHE A 16 -24.49 33.28 -27.36
C PHE A 16 -24.83 31.80 -27.10
N CYS A 17 -25.87 31.26 -27.75
CA CYS A 17 -26.20 29.83 -27.66
C CYS A 17 -25.13 28.94 -28.30
N VAL A 18 -24.52 29.36 -29.43
CA VAL A 18 -23.43 28.59 -30.06
C VAL A 18 -22.16 28.65 -29.21
N VAL A 19 -21.82 29.80 -28.63
CA VAL A 19 -20.68 29.92 -27.70
C VAL A 19 -20.94 29.15 -26.41
N CYS A 20 -22.15 29.19 -25.84
CA CYS A 20 -22.51 28.35 -24.69
C CYS A 20 -22.52 26.86 -25.04
N CYS A 21 -22.98 26.45 -26.23
CA CYS A 21 -22.89 25.05 -26.66
C CYS A 21 -21.44 24.62 -26.90
N VAL A 22 -20.56 25.48 -27.44
CA VAL A 22 -19.14 25.18 -27.61
C VAL A 22 -18.40 25.17 -26.27
N VAL A 23 -18.75 26.03 -25.32
CA VAL A 23 -18.20 26.01 -23.95
C VAL A 23 -18.75 24.83 -23.13
N LEU A 24 -19.99 24.39 -23.37
CA LEU A 24 -20.56 23.17 -22.78
C LEU A 24 -20.05 21.89 -23.45
N LEU A 25 -19.64 21.95 -24.72
CA LEU A 25 -18.97 20.85 -25.43
C LEU A 25 -17.46 20.80 -25.16
N MET A 26 -16.82 21.93 -24.82
CA MET A 26 -15.41 21.99 -24.38
C MET A 26 -15.24 21.86 -22.86
N GLY A 27 -16.32 22.02 -22.08
CA GLY A 27 -16.36 21.77 -20.65
C GLY A 27 -16.69 20.33 -20.26
N ASN A 28 -16.92 19.45 -21.25
CA ASN A 28 -17.20 18.02 -21.06
C ASN A 28 -16.34 17.15 -21.99
N VAL A 29 -15.06 17.49 -22.13
CA VAL A 29 -14.06 16.41 -22.16
C VAL A 29 -13.80 16.06 -20.71
N ALA A 30 -14.78 15.41 -20.08
CA ALA A 30 -14.47 14.56 -18.95
C ALA A 30 -13.39 13.62 -19.48
N ALA A 31 -12.18 13.72 -18.94
CA ALA A 31 -11.23 12.65 -19.04
C ALA A 31 -12.00 11.36 -18.69
N ALA A 32 -11.92 10.37 -19.59
CA ALA A 32 -12.61 9.10 -19.43
C ALA A 32 -12.40 8.59 -18.01
N GLY A 33 -13.50 8.16 -17.40
CA GLY A 33 -13.67 8.06 -15.96
C GLY A 33 -12.92 6.89 -15.34
N ALA A 34 -11.61 7.03 -15.16
CA ALA A 34 -10.89 6.24 -14.17
C ALA A 34 -11.49 6.52 -12.79
N ARG A 35 -11.66 5.49 -11.95
CA ARG A 35 -12.00 5.63 -10.54
C ARG A 35 -10.84 6.36 -9.85
N SER A 36 -10.84 7.69 -9.88
CA SER A 36 -9.76 8.50 -9.30
C SER A 36 -9.82 8.36 -7.79
N LEU A 37 -8.83 7.68 -7.21
CA LEU A 37 -8.60 7.71 -5.77
C LEU A 37 -8.35 9.16 -5.34
N ASP A 38 -8.91 9.56 -4.21
CA ASP A 38 -8.48 10.80 -3.55
C ASP A 38 -7.06 10.63 -3.00
N SER A 39 -6.47 11.71 -2.48
CA SER A 39 -5.07 11.67 -2.01
C SER A 39 -4.85 10.62 -0.91
N ALA A 40 -5.80 10.49 0.02
CA ALA A 40 -5.76 9.51 1.10
C ALA A 40 -5.89 8.07 0.57
N GLY A 41 -6.83 7.81 -0.35
CA GLY A 41 -6.99 6.53 -1.02
C GLY A 41 -5.77 6.14 -1.84
N GLN A 42 -5.17 7.11 -2.54
CA GLN A 42 -3.93 6.91 -3.30
C GLN A 42 -2.77 6.52 -2.39
N ALA A 43 -2.57 7.24 -1.28
CA ALA A 43 -1.52 6.94 -0.30
C ALA A 43 -1.75 5.58 0.38
N ARG A 44 -3.01 5.25 0.70
CA ARG A 44 -3.38 3.95 1.27
C ARG A 44 -3.09 2.81 0.30
N MET A 45 -3.46 2.95 -0.98
CA MET A 45 -3.20 1.92 -1.98
C MET A 45 -1.71 1.78 -2.25
N ALA A 46 -0.94 2.89 -2.28
CA ALA A 46 0.52 2.83 -2.37
C ALA A 46 1.13 2.02 -1.22
N TYR A 47 0.65 2.23 0.02
CA TYR A 47 1.08 1.45 1.18
C TYR A 47 0.73 -0.03 1.05
N ILE A 48 -0.50 -0.37 0.67
CA ILE A 48 -0.94 -1.76 0.44
C ILE A 48 -0.09 -2.43 -0.65
N CYS A 49 0.14 -1.75 -1.77
CA CYS A 49 0.94 -2.28 -2.87
C CYS A 49 2.40 -2.50 -2.46
N ALA A 50 3.03 -1.55 -1.74
CA ALA A 50 4.39 -1.72 -1.23
C ALA A 50 4.51 -2.88 -0.22
N LEU A 51 3.50 -3.03 0.65
CA LEU A 51 3.42 -4.12 1.62
C LEU A 51 3.21 -5.47 0.91
N ALA A 52 2.39 -5.50 -0.13
CA ALA A 52 2.19 -6.68 -0.96
C ALA A 52 3.48 -7.06 -1.72
N ASP A 53 4.18 -6.09 -2.31
CA ASP A 53 5.49 -6.30 -2.93
C ASP A 53 6.53 -6.82 -1.91
N MET A 54 6.48 -6.39 -0.64
CA MET A 54 7.32 -6.97 0.42
C MET A 54 6.99 -8.45 0.70
N ALA A 55 5.70 -8.79 0.77
CA ALA A 55 5.22 -10.14 1.14
C ALA A 55 5.60 -11.26 0.15
N VAL A 56 6.09 -10.89 -1.02
CA VAL A 56 6.39 -11.79 -2.13
C VAL A 56 7.88 -12.08 -2.32
N TYR A 57 8.75 -11.31 -1.67
CA TYR A 57 10.18 -11.59 -1.58
C TYR A 57 10.46 -12.65 -0.52
N ASP A 58 11.57 -13.39 -0.62
CA ASP A 58 11.84 -14.52 0.29
C ASP A 58 12.42 -14.01 1.62
N SER A 59 11.54 -13.74 2.60
CA SER A 59 11.93 -13.26 3.92
C SER A 59 11.22 -14.02 5.04
N ASP A 60 11.89 -14.19 6.18
CA ASP A 60 11.32 -14.72 7.42
C ASP A 60 10.17 -13.84 7.99
N LEU A 61 9.94 -12.68 7.37
CA LEU A 61 8.98 -11.66 7.80
C LEU A 61 7.67 -11.72 7.01
N ASN A 62 7.62 -12.52 5.93
CA ASN A 62 6.47 -12.65 5.04
C ASN A 62 5.15 -13.01 5.74
N GLU A 63 5.20 -13.86 6.77
CA GLU A 63 4.00 -14.25 7.50
C GLU A 63 3.38 -13.05 8.24
N ALA A 64 4.21 -12.24 8.90
CA ALA A 64 3.76 -11.02 9.55
C ALA A 64 3.19 -10.01 8.53
N VAL A 65 3.85 -9.84 7.38
CA VAL A 65 3.31 -9.00 6.29
C VAL A 65 1.92 -9.48 5.84
N ARG A 66 1.76 -10.80 5.63
CA ARG A 66 0.49 -11.40 5.19
C ARG A 66 -0.63 -11.19 6.21
N GLN A 67 -0.31 -11.23 7.50
CA GLN A 67 -1.28 -10.92 8.55
C GLN A 67 -1.71 -9.45 8.52
N GLU A 68 -0.77 -8.51 8.39
CA GLU A 68 -1.09 -7.09 8.29
C GLU A 68 -1.92 -6.78 7.02
N MET A 69 -1.60 -7.42 5.89
CA MET A 69 -2.42 -7.35 4.68
C MET A 69 -3.87 -7.81 4.95
N GLY A 70 -4.05 -8.91 5.68
CA GLY A 70 -5.37 -9.40 6.08
C GLY A 70 -6.18 -8.37 6.88
N LYS A 71 -5.53 -7.63 7.79
CA LYS A 71 -6.19 -6.54 8.56
C LYS A 71 -6.56 -5.34 7.68
N LEU A 72 -5.77 -5.05 6.65
CA LEU A 72 -6.09 -4.02 5.67
C LEU A 72 -7.21 -4.44 4.71
N GLY A 73 -7.75 -5.65 4.89
CA GLY A 73 -8.82 -6.22 4.08
C GLY A 73 -8.32 -7.08 2.92
N TRP A 74 -7.03 -7.37 2.81
CA TRP A 74 -6.45 -8.07 1.66
C TRP A 74 -5.99 -9.47 2.01
N GLN A 75 -6.62 -10.47 1.40
CA GLN A 75 -6.30 -11.88 1.64
C GLN A 75 -5.66 -12.53 0.42
N PHE A 76 -4.57 -13.25 0.64
CA PHE A 76 -3.97 -14.11 -0.38
C PHE A 76 -4.88 -15.31 -0.61
N LYS A 77 -5.41 -15.45 -1.82
CA LYS A 77 -6.36 -16.51 -2.18
C LYS A 77 -5.68 -17.71 -2.81
N ASP A 78 -4.69 -17.46 -3.65
CA ASP A 78 -3.95 -18.49 -4.38
C ASP A 78 -2.48 -18.13 -4.38
N TYR A 79 -1.59 -19.04 -4.00
CA TYR A 79 -0.18 -18.80 -4.31
C TYR A 79 0.64 -20.02 -4.70
N ARG A 80 0.98 -20.06 -6.00
CA ARG A 80 2.35 -20.01 -6.59
C ARG A 80 2.34 -20.82 -7.89
N ASN A 81 2.29 -20.18 -9.05
CA ASN A 81 2.68 -20.84 -10.31
C ASN A 81 4.16 -20.56 -10.56
N ALA A 82 5.03 -21.50 -10.18
CA ALA A 82 6.41 -21.52 -10.59
C ALA A 82 6.51 -22.42 -11.82
N ASP A 83 6.61 -21.84 -13.03
CA ASP A 83 6.91 -22.64 -14.22
C ASP A 83 8.36 -23.16 -14.12
N LYS A 84 8.57 -24.44 -14.38
CA LYS A 84 9.91 -25.06 -14.45
C LYS A 84 10.72 -24.59 -15.65
N ARG A 85 10.10 -23.83 -16.57
CA ARG A 85 10.73 -23.32 -17.81
C ARG A 85 11.24 -21.88 -17.69
N ALA A 86 10.74 -21.11 -16.73
CA ALA A 86 11.24 -19.78 -16.37
C ALA A 86 10.80 -19.43 -14.93
N HIS A 87 11.65 -18.77 -14.15
CA HIS A 87 11.35 -18.30 -12.79
C HIS A 87 10.29 -17.17 -12.75
N THR A 88 9.18 -17.28 -13.48
CA THR A 88 8.10 -16.29 -13.52
C THR A 88 7.03 -16.68 -12.53
N THR A 89 6.85 -15.87 -11.50
CA THR A 89 5.81 -16.10 -10.48
C THR A 89 5.03 -14.81 -10.27
N PHE A 90 3.74 -14.90 -9.98
CA PHE A 90 2.91 -13.76 -9.55
C PHE A 90 1.91 -14.24 -8.48
N TYR A 91 1.38 -13.30 -7.70
CA TYR A 91 0.49 -13.54 -6.57
C TYR A 91 -0.82 -12.79 -6.78
N THR A 92 -1.92 -13.33 -6.27
CA THR A 92 -3.23 -12.65 -6.24
C THR A 92 -3.69 -12.45 -4.81
N LEU A 93 -4.31 -11.29 -4.56
CA LEU A 93 -5.00 -10.98 -3.33
C LEU A 93 -6.38 -10.42 -3.64
N GLU A 94 -7.37 -10.79 -2.84
CA GLU A 94 -8.72 -10.24 -2.91
C GLU A 94 -8.96 -9.29 -1.73
N ASN A 95 -9.65 -8.18 -1.99
CA ASN A 95 -10.12 -7.29 -0.96
C ASN A 95 -11.41 -7.83 -0.34
N THR A 96 -11.33 -8.41 0.85
CA THR A 96 -12.47 -8.91 1.64
C THR A 96 -13.24 -7.79 2.36
N ALA A 97 -12.73 -6.56 2.34
CA ALA A 97 -13.42 -5.39 2.91
C ALA A 97 -14.16 -4.55 1.85
N ALA A 98 -14.11 -4.94 0.58
CA ALA A 98 -14.80 -4.25 -0.49
C ALA A 98 -16.33 -4.52 -0.44
N ASP A 99 -17.12 -3.62 -1.05
CA ASP A 99 -18.57 -3.79 -1.18
C ASP A 99 -18.89 -5.12 -1.90
N GLU A 100 -19.94 -5.83 -1.50
CA GLU A 100 -20.38 -7.06 -2.17
C GLU A 100 -20.60 -6.88 -3.69
N ASN A 101 -20.87 -5.64 -4.12
CA ASN A 101 -21.09 -5.26 -5.52
C ASN A 101 -19.83 -4.70 -6.22
N CYS A 102 -18.72 -4.53 -5.51
CA CYS A 102 -17.46 -4.06 -6.07
C CYS A 102 -16.31 -4.89 -5.52
N ARG A 103 -15.88 -5.92 -6.25
CA ARG A 103 -14.74 -6.73 -5.83
C ARG A 103 -13.46 -6.08 -6.31
N GLU A 104 -12.46 -6.05 -5.45
CA GLU A 104 -11.14 -5.52 -5.78
C GLU A 104 -10.10 -6.60 -5.66
N THR A 105 -9.21 -6.66 -6.65
CA THR A 105 -8.13 -7.65 -6.70
C THR A 105 -6.80 -7.00 -6.96
N LEU A 106 -5.77 -7.51 -6.30
CA LEU A 106 -4.41 -7.07 -6.44
C LEU A 106 -3.56 -8.22 -6.99
N VAL A 107 -2.92 -7.99 -8.13
CA VAL A 107 -1.88 -8.87 -8.67
C VAL A 107 -0.52 -8.29 -8.34
N VAL A 108 0.30 -9.07 -7.64
CA VAL A 108 1.67 -8.69 -7.26
C VAL A 108 2.65 -9.46 -8.14
N ILE A 109 3.49 -8.71 -8.85
CA ILE A 109 4.52 -9.26 -9.71
C ILE A 109 5.87 -8.98 -9.06
N PRO A 110 6.53 -10.00 -8.47
CA PRO A 110 7.82 -9.84 -7.84
C PRO A 110 8.84 -9.30 -8.83
N GLY A 111 9.64 -8.35 -8.38
CA GLY A 111 10.90 -8.05 -9.04
C GLY A 111 11.95 -9.12 -8.74
N THR A 112 13.08 -9.02 -9.42
CA THR A 112 14.29 -9.79 -9.16
C THR A 112 15.30 -8.88 -8.46
N GLU A 113 15.62 -9.15 -7.20
CA GLU A 113 16.50 -8.30 -6.35
C GLU A 113 17.92 -8.17 -6.89
N LYS A 114 18.35 -9.11 -7.75
CA LYS A 114 19.68 -9.12 -8.33
C LYS A 114 19.61 -8.56 -9.74
N LEU A 115 19.70 -7.23 -9.87
CA LEU A 115 19.84 -6.54 -11.17
C LEU A 115 20.95 -7.14 -12.06
N LYS A 116 21.97 -7.78 -11.47
CA LYS A 116 23.01 -8.53 -12.22
C LYS A 116 22.50 -9.81 -12.85
N ASP A 117 21.60 -10.53 -12.20
CA ASP A 117 20.98 -11.74 -12.74
C ASP A 117 20.00 -11.33 -13.86
N VAL A 118 19.32 -10.18 -13.70
CA VAL A 118 18.49 -9.54 -14.73
C VAL A 118 19.28 -9.18 -15.97
N GLU A 119 20.47 -8.59 -15.83
CA GLU A 119 21.32 -8.22 -16.97
C GLU A 119 21.89 -9.44 -17.70
N VAL A 120 22.05 -10.56 -17.02
CA VAL A 120 22.49 -11.82 -17.65
C VAL A 120 21.33 -12.55 -18.33
N ASP A 121 20.12 -12.50 -17.75
CA ASP A 121 18.96 -13.26 -18.21
C ASP A 121 18.02 -12.49 -19.17
N LEU A 122 17.98 -11.16 -19.08
CA LEU A 122 17.11 -10.36 -19.95
C LEU A 122 17.77 -10.06 -21.29
N ARG A 123 17.00 -10.34 -22.35
CA ARG A 123 17.30 -9.83 -23.68
C ARG A 123 17.06 -8.32 -23.71
N PHE A 124 18.12 -7.55 -23.91
CA PHE A 124 18.09 -6.08 -24.07
C PHE A 124 17.60 -5.59 -25.44
N GLY A 125 17.01 -6.50 -26.23
CA GLY A 125 16.42 -6.17 -27.51
C GLY A 125 15.14 -5.34 -27.38
N LYS A 126 14.63 -4.92 -28.53
CA LYS A 126 13.30 -4.31 -28.65
C LYS A 126 12.44 -5.18 -29.52
N VAL A 127 11.19 -5.32 -29.17
CA VAL A 127 10.19 -6.06 -29.95
C VAL A 127 8.97 -5.17 -30.19
N LEU A 128 8.30 -5.40 -31.31
CA LEU A 128 7.08 -4.67 -31.65
C LEU A 128 5.99 -5.02 -30.64
N PHE A 129 5.33 -3.99 -30.12
CA PHE A 129 4.14 -4.15 -29.32
C PHE A 129 2.90 -4.07 -30.22
N GLY A 130 1.93 -4.96 -30.00
CA GLY A 130 0.70 -5.01 -30.78
C GLY A 130 0.02 -6.37 -30.76
N GLY A 131 -1.13 -6.46 -31.42
CA GLY A 131 -2.04 -7.60 -31.38
C GLY A 131 -3.14 -7.44 -30.32
N ARG A 132 -4.13 -8.34 -30.36
CA ARG A 132 -5.28 -8.42 -29.44
C ARG A 132 -5.42 -9.78 -28.79
N THR A 133 -4.61 -10.75 -29.18
CA THR A 133 -4.61 -12.12 -28.62
C THR A 133 -3.18 -12.55 -28.27
N PRO A 134 -3.01 -13.50 -27.34
CA PRO A 134 -1.69 -14.08 -27.02
C PRO A 134 -0.90 -14.55 -28.25
N GLN A 135 -1.57 -15.06 -29.28
CA GLN A 135 -0.91 -15.48 -30.51
C GLN A 135 -0.42 -14.28 -31.34
N GLU A 136 -1.26 -13.26 -31.50
CA GLU A 136 -0.87 -12.03 -32.20
C GLU A 136 0.26 -11.31 -31.47
N PHE A 137 0.26 -11.29 -30.13
CA PHE A 137 1.34 -10.70 -29.34
C PHE A 137 2.71 -11.30 -29.70
N ARG A 138 2.79 -12.62 -29.89
CA ARG A 138 4.02 -13.31 -30.32
C ARG A 138 4.38 -12.94 -31.77
N GLN A 139 3.40 -12.93 -32.67
CA GLN A 139 3.61 -12.59 -34.08
C GLN A 139 4.17 -11.17 -34.25
N PHE A 140 3.65 -10.20 -33.50
CA PHE A 140 4.20 -8.84 -33.49
C PHE A 140 5.64 -8.84 -32.96
N ALA A 141 5.91 -9.53 -31.85
CA ALA A 141 7.25 -9.58 -31.27
C ALA A 141 8.31 -10.25 -32.18
N GLU A 142 7.89 -11.11 -33.10
CA GLU A 142 8.75 -11.80 -34.09
C GLU A 142 9.01 -10.99 -35.37
N VAL A 143 8.40 -9.81 -35.55
CA VAL A 143 8.64 -8.96 -36.73
C VAL A 143 10.08 -8.45 -36.75
N GLU A 144 10.89 -8.93 -37.70
CA GLU A 144 12.31 -8.58 -37.79
C GLU A 144 12.58 -7.15 -38.29
N LYS A 145 11.72 -6.62 -39.17
CA LYS A 145 11.87 -5.29 -39.79
C LYS A 145 10.78 -4.35 -39.28
N VAL A 146 11.13 -3.61 -38.24
CA VAL A 146 10.26 -2.66 -37.55
C VAL A 146 10.74 -1.23 -37.76
N ASP A 147 9.79 -0.32 -37.96
CA ASP A 147 10.08 1.12 -37.97
C ASP A 147 10.27 1.58 -36.51
N ALA A 148 11.31 2.39 -36.26
CA ALA A 148 11.60 2.92 -34.93
C ALA A 148 10.47 3.81 -34.37
N ASN A 149 9.58 4.31 -35.24
CA ASN A 149 8.39 5.09 -34.86
C ASN A 149 7.17 4.22 -34.52
N GLN A 150 7.27 2.89 -34.63
CA GLN A 150 6.22 1.98 -34.17
C GLN A 150 6.34 1.74 -32.65
N PRO A 151 5.25 1.34 -31.98
CA PRO A 151 5.29 1.04 -30.55
C PRO A 151 6.21 -0.16 -30.28
N MET A 152 7.34 0.09 -29.61
CA MET A 152 8.35 -0.92 -29.30
C MET A 152 8.53 -0.99 -27.79
N VAL A 153 8.67 -2.22 -27.28
CA VAL A 153 8.89 -2.49 -25.84
C VAL A 153 10.15 -3.31 -25.62
N HIS A 154 10.66 -3.28 -24.39
CA HIS A 154 11.80 -4.09 -23.99
C HIS A 154 11.51 -5.59 -24.15
N GLN A 155 12.38 -6.29 -24.89
CA GLN A 155 12.19 -7.71 -25.20
C GLN A 155 12.13 -8.56 -23.93
N GLY A 156 13.06 -8.37 -22.98
CA GLY A 156 13.04 -9.13 -21.74
C GLY A 156 11.76 -8.94 -20.91
N PHE A 157 11.18 -7.73 -20.91
CA PHE A 157 9.93 -7.49 -20.18
C PHE A 157 8.73 -8.12 -20.90
N ASN A 158 8.71 -8.05 -22.24
CA ASN A 158 7.72 -8.75 -23.05
C ASN A 158 7.80 -10.26 -22.85
N ASP A 159 9.00 -10.83 -22.90
CA ASP A 159 9.23 -12.28 -22.75
C ASP A 159 8.77 -12.75 -21.37
N TYR A 160 9.09 -12.00 -20.29
CA TYR A 160 8.55 -12.27 -18.95
C TYR A 160 7.02 -12.25 -18.97
N THR A 161 6.41 -11.17 -19.46
CA THR A 161 4.95 -10.99 -19.47
C THR A 161 4.26 -12.12 -20.24
N MET A 162 4.80 -12.48 -21.41
CA MET A 162 4.28 -13.57 -22.24
C MET A 162 4.42 -14.93 -21.56
N THR A 163 5.51 -15.17 -20.85
CA THR A 163 5.74 -16.43 -20.16
C THR A 163 4.83 -16.57 -18.93
N ALA A 164 4.79 -15.53 -18.09
CA ALA A 164 4.04 -15.53 -16.84
C ALA A 164 2.51 -15.59 -17.05
N PHE A 165 2.00 -14.88 -18.05
CA PHE A 165 0.55 -14.67 -18.20
C PHE A 165 -0.05 -15.30 -19.44
N PHE A 166 0.72 -15.50 -20.52
CA PHE A 166 0.18 -15.84 -21.85
C PHE A 166 0.77 -17.12 -22.46
N THR A 167 1.47 -17.90 -21.62
CA THR A 167 1.98 -19.22 -21.94
C THR A 167 1.29 -20.23 -21.02
N PRO A 168 0.68 -21.29 -21.56
CA PRO A 168 0.07 -22.33 -20.74
C PRO A 168 1.14 -23.03 -19.90
N ASP A 169 0.80 -23.30 -18.64
CA ASP A 169 1.63 -24.11 -17.75
C ASP A 169 1.60 -25.61 -18.13
N GLY A 170 2.20 -26.46 -17.30
CA GLY A 170 2.21 -27.92 -17.52
C GLY A 170 0.83 -28.58 -17.56
N GLU A 171 -0.20 -27.90 -17.05
CA GLU A 171 -1.59 -28.35 -17.04
C GLU A 171 -2.42 -27.71 -18.17
N GLY A 172 -1.81 -26.82 -18.97
CA GLY A 172 -2.46 -26.16 -20.09
C GLY A 172 -3.25 -24.90 -19.69
N VAL A 173 -3.09 -24.39 -18.47
CA VAL A 173 -3.77 -23.18 -17.97
C VAL A 173 -2.85 -21.96 -18.14
N MET A 174 -3.34 -20.86 -18.72
CA MET A 174 -2.57 -19.62 -18.77
C MET A 174 -2.68 -18.83 -17.45
N GLY A 175 -1.63 -18.09 -17.09
CA GLY A 175 -1.72 -17.14 -15.97
C GLY A 175 -2.86 -16.13 -16.13
N ALA A 176 -3.12 -15.67 -17.34
CA ALA A 176 -4.26 -14.80 -17.66
C ALA A 176 -5.63 -15.49 -17.50
N ASP A 177 -5.72 -16.82 -17.64
CA ASP A 177 -6.97 -17.54 -17.36
C ASP A 177 -7.31 -17.51 -15.87
N ARG A 178 -6.29 -17.44 -15.00
CA ARG A 178 -6.47 -17.24 -13.55
C ARG A 178 -7.01 -15.85 -13.22
N LEU A 179 -6.92 -14.92 -14.17
CA LEU A 179 -7.45 -13.58 -14.06
C LEU A 179 -8.85 -13.43 -14.69
N LYS A 180 -9.42 -14.49 -15.29
CA LYS A 180 -10.70 -14.41 -16.01
C LYS A 180 -11.88 -14.00 -15.15
N GLY A 181 -11.95 -14.42 -13.88
CA GLY A 181 -12.95 -13.91 -12.93
C GLY A 181 -12.94 -12.39 -12.86
N PHE A 182 -11.74 -11.79 -12.78
CA PHE A 182 -11.52 -10.34 -12.80
C PHE A 182 -11.78 -9.67 -14.14
N ILE A 183 -11.57 -10.37 -15.25
CA ILE A 183 -11.71 -9.81 -16.59
C ILE A 183 -13.19 -9.82 -17.03
N ASP A 184 -13.90 -10.91 -16.71
CA ASP A 184 -15.21 -11.23 -17.26
C ASP A 184 -16.39 -10.79 -16.38
N GLU A 185 -16.19 -10.57 -15.06
CA GLU A 185 -17.26 -10.12 -14.14
C GLU A 185 -17.42 -8.59 -14.16
N GLU A 186 -18.62 -8.08 -14.44
CA GLU A 186 -18.94 -6.66 -14.29
C GLU A 186 -18.89 -6.25 -12.80
N GLY A 187 -18.19 -5.15 -12.49
CA GLY A 187 -18.07 -4.64 -11.12
C GLY A 187 -16.75 -4.94 -10.41
N GLU A 188 -15.81 -5.63 -11.04
CA GLU A 188 -14.48 -5.87 -10.46
C GLU A 188 -13.42 -4.85 -10.92
N HIS A 189 -12.59 -4.37 -9.99
CA HIS A 189 -11.42 -3.51 -10.24
C HIS A 189 -10.12 -4.28 -9.98
N LEU A 190 -9.18 -4.22 -10.93
CA LEU A 190 -7.90 -4.92 -10.87
C LEU A 190 -6.76 -3.93 -10.67
N TYR A 191 -6.09 -4.06 -9.53
CA TYR A 191 -4.84 -3.41 -9.20
C TYR A 191 -3.67 -4.31 -9.62
N LEU A 192 -2.69 -3.73 -10.30
CA LEU A 192 -1.43 -4.40 -10.63
C LEU A 192 -0.30 -3.69 -9.89
N THR A 193 0.55 -4.45 -9.20
CA THR A 193 1.74 -3.90 -8.55
C THR A 193 3.01 -4.68 -8.88
N GLY A 194 4.13 -3.97 -8.79
CA GLY A 194 5.44 -4.57 -8.89
C GLY A 194 6.56 -3.60 -8.55
N HIS A 195 7.57 -4.12 -7.86
CA HIS A 195 8.84 -3.45 -7.63
C HIS A 195 9.88 -3.78 -8.71
N SER A 196 10.71 -2.79 -9.08
CA SER A 196 11.82 -2.93 -10.04
C SER A 196 11.34 -3.57 -11.37
N LEU A 197 11.92 -4.70 -11.80
CA LEU A 197 11.48 -5.48 -12.96
C LEU A 197 9.97 -5.79 -12.93
N GLY A 198 9.43 -6.12 -11.76
CA GLY A 198 8.03 -6.47 -11.58
C GLY A 198 7.09 -5.33 -12.00
N GLY A 199 7.46 -4.07 -11.73
CA GLY A 199 6.66 -2.92 -12.11
C GLY A 199 6.63 -2.67 -13.63
N ALA A 200 7.71 -3.00 -14.34
CA ALA A 200 7.73 -2.96 -15.80
C ALA A 200 6.84 -4.05 -16.42
N VAL A 201 6.85 -5.25 -15.84
CA VAL A 201 5.96 -6.35 -16.24
C VAL A 201 4.50 -6.01 -15.92
N ALA A 202 4.21 -5.41 -14.76
CA ALA A 202 2.87 -4.92 -14.39
C ALA A 202 2.32 -3.92 -15.42
N THR A 203 3.17 -2.98 -15.84
CA THR A 203 2.82 -1.99 -16.88
C THR A 203 2.52 -2.65 -18.22
N LEU A 204 3.33 -3.62 -18.66
CA LEU A 204 3.08 -4.37 -19.90
C LEU A 204 1.83 -5.24 -19.80
N LEU A 205 1.59 -5.89 -18.66
CA LEU A 205 0.39 -6.68 -18.45
C LEU A 205 -0.86 -5.80 -18.59
N ALA A 206 -0.88 -4.62 -17.98
CA ALA A 206 -1.98 -3.66 -18.14
C ALA A 206 -2.24 -3.34 -19.61
N ALA A 207 -1.18 -2.99 -20.36
CA ALA A 207 -1.29 -2.69 -21.79
C ALA A 207 -1.83 -3.87 -22.62
N ARG A 208 -1.42 -5.12 -22.30
CA ARG A 208 -1.89 -6.34 -22.96
C ARG A 208 -3.36 -6.63 -22.64
N LEU A 209 -3.77 -6.50 -21.38
CA LEU A 209 -5.16 -6.66 -20.95
C LEU A 209 -6.08 -5.66 -21.66
N ILE A 210 -5.67 -4.39 -21.70
CA ILE A 210 -6.37 -3.33 -22.43
C ILE A 210 -6.45 -3.64 -23.94
N SER A 211 -5.38 -4.20 -24.53
CA SER A 211 -5.38 -4.62 -25.93
C SER A 211 -6.31 -5.81 -26.21
N MET A 212 -6.57 -6.64 -25.21
CA MET A 212 -7.52 -7.76 -25.26
C MET A 212 -8.98 -7.32 -25.03
N GLY A 213 -9.21 -6.05 -24.70
CA GLY A 213 -10.55 -5.48 -24.53
C GLY A 213 -10.98 -5.26 -23.07
N VAL A 214 -10.07 -5.37 -22.10
CA VAL A 214 -10.36 -4.92 -20.73
C VAL A 214 -10.52 -3.40 -20.73
N GLU A 215 -11.60 -2.91 -20.12
CA GLU A 215 -11.86 -1.48 -19.99
C GLU A 215 -10.77 -0.80 -19.15
N PRO A 216 -10.12 0.27 -19.66
CA PRO A 216 -9.10 1.04 -18.94
C PRO A 216 -9.44 1.40 -17.50
N ASP A 217 -10.69 1.82 -17.26
CA ASP A 217 -11.13 2.35 -15.97
C ASP A 217 -11.22 1.29 -14.86
N ARG A 218 -11.10 0.01 -15.22
CA ARG A 218 -11.07 -1.14 -14.31
C ARG A 218 -9.65 -1.56 -13.91
N LEU A 219 -8.62 -0.85 -14.38
CA LEU A 219 -7.22 -1.19 -14.19
C LEU A 219 -6.46 -0.01 -13.59
N SER A 220 -5.81 -0.24 -12.45
CA SER A 220 -4.85 0.71 -11.87
C SER A 220 -3.52 0.03 -11.62
N VAL A 221 -2.42 0.71 -11.94
CA VAL A 221 -1.07 0.17 -11.85
C VAL A 221 -0.24 1.00 -10.87
N PHE A 222 0.30 0.36 -9.84
CA PHE A 222 1.16 0.95 -8.83
C PHE A 222 2.56 0.35 -8.98
N THR A 223 3.59 1.16 -9.19
CA THR A 223 4.95 0.64 -9.43
C THR A 223 5.97 1.32 -8.55
N PHE A 224 6.97 0.56 -8.07
CA PHE A 224 8.02 1.05 -7.19
C PHE A 224 9.38 0.89 -7.86
N GLY A 225 10.07 2.00 -8.13
CA GLY A 225 11.40 1.97 -8.75
C GLY A 225 11.44 1.34 -10.15
N ALA A 226 10.29 1.26 -10.85
CA ALA A 226 10.22 0.53 -12.12
C ALA A 226 11.01 1.20 -13.26
N PRO A 227 11.67 0.42 -14.13
CA PRO A 227 12.35 0.92 -15.31
C PRO A 227 11.37 1.44 -16.39
N THR A 228 11.86 2.26 -17.33
CA THR A 228 11.12 2.57 -18.58
C THR A 228 10.85 1.30 -19.38
N VAL A 229 9.65 1.17 -19.94
CA VAL A 229 9.16 -0.07 -20.55
C VAL A 229 9.29 -0.10 -22.07
N GLY A 230 9.07 1.03 -22.73
CA GLY A 230 9.02 1.13 -24.19
C GLY A 230 9.36 2.51 -24.71
N ASN A 231 9.32 2.65 -26.04
CA ASN A 231 9.67 3.89 -26.72
C ASN A 231 8.54 4.94 -26.67
N THR A 232 8.80 6.12 -27.22
CA THR A 232 7.83 7.22 -27.32
C THR A 232 6.52 6.79 -27.98
N ALA A 233 6.56 6.03 -29.08
CA ALA A 233 5.36 5.58 -29.77
C ALA A 233 4.49 4.67 -28.89
N PHE A 234 5.10 3.77 -28.11
CA PHE A 234 4.39 2.96 -27.13
C PHE A 234 3.76 3.82 -26.03
N ALA A 235 4.50 4.79 -25.50
CA ALA A 235 4.01 5.69 -24.46
C ALA A 235 2.86 6.59 -24.94
N GLU A 236 2.90 7.07 -26.18
CA GLU A 236 1.82 7.86 -26.78
C GLU A 236 0.57 7.01 -27.04
N GLU A 237 0.72 5.77 -27.48
CA GLU A 237 -0.41 4.88 -27.79
C GLU A 237 -1.09 4.31 -26.54
N GLN A 238 -0.31 3.94 -25.51
CA GLN A 238 -0.83 3.27 -24.32
C GLN A 238 -0.96 4.19 -23.11
N GLY A 239 -0.18 5.27 -23.04
CA GLY A 239 0.00 6.02 -21.79
C GLY A 239 -1.22 6.77 -21.28
N TYR A 240 -2.15 7.16 -22.17
CA TYR A 240 -3.43 7.78 -21.77
C TYR A 240 -4.50 6.74 -21.39
N ARG A 241 -4.24 5.45 -21.64
CA ARG A 241 -5.19 4.34 -21.39
C ARG A 241 -4.88 3.61 -20.09
N ILE A 242 -3.71 3.82 -19.50
CA ILE A 242 -3.27 3.11 -18.29
C ILE A 242 -3.23 4.13 -17.16
N ASP A 243 -4.03 3.90 -16.12
CA ASP A 243 -3.88 4.60 -14.84
C ASP A 243 -2.60 4.08 -14.14
N LEU A 244 -1.47 4.69 -14.46
CA LEU A 244 -0.14 4.30 -13.97
C LEU A 244 0.38 5.32 -12.95
N SER A 245 0.50 4.87 -11.71
CA SER A 245 1.14 5.55 -10.60
C SER A 245 2.56 5.01 -10.39
N ARG A 246 3.57 5.86 -10.61
CA ARG A 246 4.99 5.51 -10.49
C ARG A 246 5.60 6.14 -9.26
N TYR A 247 5.96 5.32 -8.28
CA TYR A 247 6.66 5.75 -7.07
C TYR A 247 8.16 5.64 -7.29
N THR A 248 8.84 6.79 -7.25
CA THR A 248 10.29 6.88 -7.45
C THR A 248 10.94 7.44 -6.20
N MET A 249 12.12 6.92 -5.85
CA MET A 249 12.84 7.37 -4.65
C MET A 249 14.04 8.25 -5.04
N GLY A 250 14.16 9.43 -4.41
CA GLY A 250 15.18 10.41 -4.74
C GLY A 250 16.62 9.88 -4.61
N GLY A 251 17.36 9.77 -5.71
CA GLY A 251 18.71 9.18 -5.72
C GLY A 251 18.72 7.65 -5.73
N ASP A 252 17.56 7.00 -5.88
CA ASP A 252 17.53 5.63 -6.40
C ASP A 252 18.15 5.65 -7.80
N VAL A 253 19.22 4.88 -7.95
CA VAL A 253 20.03 4.83 -9.16
C VAL A 253 19.60 3.62 -9.97
N VAL A 254 18.30 3.52 -10.28
CA VAL A 254 17.83 2.76 -11.47
C VAL A 254 18.59 3.23 -12.72
N LYS A 255 19.17 4.44 -12.65
CA LYS A 255 20.01 5.06 -13.67
C LYS A 255 21.06 4.13 -14.28
N ASN A 256 21.56 3.08 -13.61
CA ASN A 256 22.62 2.24 -14.19
C ASN A 256 22.13 0.95 -14.88
N ALA A 257 21.02 0.32 -14.46
CA ALA A 257 20.57 -0.93 -15.08
C ALA A 257 19.89 -0.74 -16.45
N LEU A 258 19.41 0.48 -16.73
CA LEU A 258 18.77 0.89 -17.98
C LEU A 258 19.62 1.85 -18.84
N GLN A 259 20.76 2.33 -18.36
CA GLN A 259 21.58 3.28 -19.13
C GLN A 259 22.14 2.65 -20.43
N ALA A 260 22.11 1.33 -20.55
CA ALA A 260 22.40 0.58 -21.77
C ALA A 260 21.19 0.42 -22.72
N LEU A 261 19.98 0.80 -22.29
CA LEU A 261 18.77 0.77 -23.10
C LEU A 261 18.61 2.11 -23.81
N LYS A 262 18.91 2.04 -25.13
CA LYS A 262 18.92 3.06 -26.18
C LYS A 262 18.06 4.32 -25.96
N ALA A 263 18.54 5.43 -26.52
CA ALA A 263 18.14 6.84 -26.40
C ALA A 263 16.66 7.24 -26.66
N ASP A 264 15.70 6.32 -26.60
CA ASP A 264 14.32 6.50 -27.06
C ASP A 264 13.26 5.86 -26.14
N TYR A 265 13.65 5.25 -25.02
CA TYR A 265 12.69 4.81 -23.99
C TYR A 265 12.26 5.97 -23.09
N VAL A 266 10.96 6.05 -22.81
CA VAL A 266 10.37 7.14 -22.03
C VAL A 266 9.42 6.60 -20.97
N HIS A 267 9.28 7.36 -19.88
CA HIS A 267 8.25 7.12 -18.88
C HIS A 267 6.94 7.78 -19.30
N PHE A 268 5.81 7.21 -18.87
CA PHE A 268 4.49 7.83 -18.88
C PHE A 268 3.79 7.58 -17.52
N GLY A 269 2.56 8.04 -17.36
CA GLY A 269 1.83 7.99 -16.09
C GLY A 269 2.30 9.05 -15.08
N THR A 270 1.69 9.04 -13.90
CA THR A 270 1.92 10.02 -12.84
C THR A 270 3.13 9.62 -11.99
N GLU A 271 4.13 10.49 -11.87
CA GLU A 271 5.28 10.27 -10.98
C GLU A 271 5.01 10.84 -9.59
N TYR A 272 5.08 9.97 -8.58
CA TYR A 272 5.13 10.32 -7.17
C TYR A 272 6.58 10.18 -6.70
N ARG A 273 7.29 11.31 -6.65
CA ARG A 273 8.68 11.31 -6.19
C ARG A 273 8.75 11.42 -4.68
N TRP A 274 9.19 10.34 -4.04
CA TRP A 274 9.41 10.28 -2.60
C TRP A 274 10.84 10.66 -2.22
N GLN A 275 10.95 11.20 -1.00
CA GLN A 275 12.22 11.53 -0.39
C GLN A 275 12.75 10.34 0.41
N LYS A 276 14.07 10.21 0.42
CA LYS A 276 14.75 9.20 1.24
C LYS A 276 14.81 9.67 2.69
N ASN A 277 14.72 8.72 3.62
CA ASN A 277 15.10 8.92 5.00
C ASN A 277 16.57 8.49 5.21
N GLU A 278 17.28 9.18 6.11
CA GLU A 278 18.68 8.88 6.43
C GLU A 278 18.88 7.42 6.91
N ASN A 279 17.90 6.87 7.63
CA ASN A 279 17.92 5.53 8.19
C ASN A 279 17.51 4.44 7.20
N SER A 280 16.95 4.81 6.05
CA SER A 280 16.61 3.89 4.96
C SER A 280 17.64 3.92 3.81
N HIS A 281 18.71 4.74 3.90
CA HIS A 281 19.67 4.95 2.81
C HIS A 281 20.39 3.71 2.28
N LYS A 282 20.58 2.66 3.10
CA LYS A 282 21.26 1.44 2.65
C LYS A 282 20.36 0.53 1.80
N TYR A 283 19.05 0.76 1.80
CA TYR A 283 18.03 0.03 1.04
C TYR A 283 17.78 0.67 -0.33
N ASN A 284 18.85 1.15 -0.98
CA ASN A 284 18.71 1.76 -2.30
C ASN A 284 18.18 0.72 -3.29
N HIS A 285 17.07 1.05 -3.96
CA HIS A 285 16.38 0.16 -4.90
C HIS A 285 15.89 -1.16 -4.30
N ALA A 286 15.79 -1.23 -2.96
CA ALA A 286 15.24 -2.36 -2.26
C ALA A 286 13.82 -2.00 -1.80
N ILE A 287 12.92 -2.99 -1.77
CA ILE A 287 11.50 -2.76 -1.51
C ILE A 287 11.26 -2.20 -0.10
N GLU A 288 12.15 -2.48 0.85
CA GLU A 288 12.16 -1.94 2.22
C GLU A 288 12.17 -0.41 2.23
N GLY A 289 13.03 0.20 1.39
CA GLY A 289 13.10 1.66 1.29
C GLY A 289 11.81 2.27 0.73
N TYR A 290 11.15 1.57 -0.18
CA TYR A 290 9.86 1.98 -0.73
C TYR A 290 8.71 1.74 0.27
N LEU A 291 8.73 0.67 1.06
CA LEU A 291 7.74 0.41 2.10
C LEU A 291 7.85 1.43 3.23
N ASP A 292 9.05 1.75 3.71
CA ASP A 292 9.27 2.82 4.70
C ASP A 292 8.74 4.17 4.20
N ALA A 293 9.04 4.53 2.94
CA ALA A 293 8.50 5.72 2.33
C ALA A 293 6.96 5.66 2.21
N ALA A 294 6.38 4.53 1.82
CA ALA A 294 4.94 4.36 1.70
C ALA A 294 4.22 4.51 3.04
N ILE A 295 4.78 3.94 4.12
CA ILE A 295 4.27 4.08 5.49
C ILE A 295 4.25 5.56 5.90
N ARG A 296 5.36 6.30 5.66
CA ARG A 296 5.43 7.73 5.99
C ARG A 296 4.40 8.54 5.23
N ASN A 297 4.35 8.37 3.91
CA ASN A 297 3.41 9.13 3.07
C ASN A 297 1.95 8.81 3.42
N TYR A 298 1.63 7.56 3.75
CA TYR A 298 0.30 7.18 4.20
C TYR A 298 -0.09 7.90 5.50
N TYR A 299 0.74 7.85 6.53
CA TYR A 299 0.42 8.51 7.81
C TYR A 299 0.49 10.03 7.72
N ASP A 300 1.41 10.60 6.94
CA ASP A 300 1.45 12.04 6.70
C ASP A 300 0.16 12.54 6.07
N GLU A 301 -0.37 11.80 5.08
CA GLU A 301 -1.61 12.13 4.38
C GLU A 301 -2.84 11.94 5.30
N VAL A 302 -2.96 10.78 5.95
CA VAL A 302 -4.13 10.46 6.80
C VAL A 302 -4.19 11.32 8.05
N LEU A 303 -3.03 11.63 8.64
CA LEU A 303 -2.95 12.41 9.87
C LEU A 303 -2.70 13.89 9.61
N GLN A 304 -2.49 14.31 8.36
CA GLN A 304 -2.25 15.70 7.98
C GLN A 304 -1.12 16.36 8.82
N GLY A 305 -0.09 15.57 9.14
CA GLY A 305 1.05 15.96 9.96
C GLY A 305 0.88 15.81 11.48
N ASP A 306 -0.31 15.49 11.99
CA ASP A 306 -0.53 15.18 13.42
C ASP A 306 -0.19 13.71 13.73
N LEU A 307 1.11 13.38 13.74
CA LEU A 307 1.63 12.03 14.03
C LEU A 307 1.50 11.66 15.53
N SER A 308 0.28 11.68 16.05
CA SER A 308 -0.08 11.36 17.43
C SER A 308 -1.07 10.19 17.50
N LEU A 309 -1.16 9.54 18.67
CA LEU A 309 -2.13 8.48 18.87
C LEU A 309 -3.56 9.02 18.92
N ALA A 310 -3.73 10.23 19.46
CA ALA A 310 -5.03 10.90 19.47
C ALA A 310 -5.49 11.24 18.04
N GLY A 311 -4.61 11.79 17.20
CA GLY A 311 -4.88 12.05 15.79
C GLY A 311 -5.25 10.78 15.02
N LEU A 312 -4.51 9.69 15.26
CA LEU A 312 -4.80 8.38 14.69
C LEU A 312 -6.16 7.82 15.12
N ALA A 313 -6.45 7.84 16.43
CA ALA A 313 -7.72 7.34 16.96
C ALA A 313 -8.92 8.15 16.43
N ALA A 314 -8.76 9.45 16.20
CA ALA A 314 -9.80 10.29 15.61
C ALA A 314 -10.17 9.87 14.16
N ARG A 315 -9.29 9.13 13.46
CA ARG A 315 -9.57 8.54 12.15
C ARG A 315 -10.26 7.17 12.22
N LYS A 316 -10.48 6.65 13.43
CA LYS A 316 -11.13 5.36 13.71
C LYS A 316 -12.36 5.52 14.61
N PRO A 317 -13.36 6.31 14.21
CA PRO A 317 -14.52 6.63 15.06
C PRO A 317 -15.31 5.39 15.51
N GLU A 318 -15.27 4.30 14.73
CA GLU A 318 -15.86 3.01 15.06
C GLU A 318 -15.29 2.39 16.35
N LEU A 319 -14.01 2.58 16.63
CA LEU A 319 -13.36 2.08 17.84
C LEU A 319 -13.62 2.96 19.08
N LEU A 320 -14.03 4.22 18.85
CA LEU A 320 -14.28 5.22 19.88
C LEU A 320 -15.75 5.28 20.34
N ALA A 321 -16.65 4.57 19.65
CA ALA A 321 -18.08 4.61 19.93
C ALA A 321 -18.43 4.02 21.32
N GLU A 322 -19.32 4.68 22.05
CA GLU A 322 -19.84 4.18 23.34
C GLU A 322 -20.84 3.04 23.13
N ALA A 323 -20.87 2.05 24.04
CA ALA A 323 -21.90 1.00 24.01
C ALA A 323 -23.27 1.62 24.31
N GLY A 324 -24.12 1.74 23.28
CA GLY A 324 -25.45 2.33 23.44
C GLY A 324 -26.20 2.82 22.19
N SER A 325 -25.73 2.58 20.97
CA SER A 325 -26.59 2.66 19.76
C SER A 325 -27.29 1.32 19.44
N ALA A 326 -26.94 0.24 20.15
CA ALA A 326 -27.69 -1.02 20.17
C ALA A 326 -28.12 -1.33 21.61
N GLU A 327 -29.43 -1.45 21.83
CA GLU A 327 -30.01 -1.88 23.10
C GLU A 327 -29.50 -3.28 23.49
N GLY A 328 -28.90 -3.44 24.68
CA GLY A 328 -28.75 -4.78 25.26
C GLY A 328 -27.48 -5.18 26.02
N ALA A 329 -26.63 -4.25 26.49
CA ALA A 329 -25.55 -4.62 27.44
C ALA A 329 -25.92 -4.22 28.87
N ALA A 330 -25.89 -5.19 29.79
CA ALA A 330 -26.29 -5.04 31.18
C ALA A 330 -25.40 -4.04 31.93
N LYS A 331 -25.88 -2.80 32.13
CA LYS A 331 -25.28 -1.85 33.06
C LYS A 331 -25.47 -2.37 34.49
N VAL A 332 -24.43 -2.96 35.09
CA VAL A 332 -24.43 -3.26 36.53
C VAL A 332 -24.39 -1.95 37.31
N ARG A 333 -25.57 -1.47 37.70
CA ARG A 333 -25.75 -0.19 38.40
C ARG A 333 -25.79 -0.45 39.90
N LEU A 334 -24.66 -0.23 40.58
CA LEU A 334 -24.61 -0.16 42.05
C LEU A 334 -24.29 1.27 42.50
N PRO A 335 -24.92 1.80 43.58
CA PRO A 335 -24.92 3.25 43.88
C PRO A 335 -23.59 3.81 44.41
N TRP A 336 -22.57 2.97 44.58
CA TRP A 336 -21.27 3.32 45.19
C TRP A 336 -20.06 2.81 44.39
N ARG A 337 -20.24 2.40 43.13
CA ARG A 337 -19.14 2.11 42.19
C ARG A 337 -19.29 2.98 40.94
N ARG A 338 -18.20 3.60 40.47
CA ARG A 338 -18.12 4.12 39.10
C ARG A 338 -18.50 2.97 38.16
N SER A 339 -19.44 3.21 37.25
CA SER A 339 -19.77 2.23 36.21
C SER A 339 -18.65 2.26 35.17
N PHE A 340 -17.86 1.19 35.12
CA PHE A 340 -16.92 0.97 34.02
C PHE A 340 -17.65 0.36 32.84
N ASP A 341 -17.14 0.64 31.66
CA ASP A 341 -17.62 0.00 30.45
C ASP A 341 -16.79 -1.26 30.23
N GLU A 342 -17.39 -2.43 30.48
CA GLU A 342 -16.67 -3.72 30.42
C GLU A 342 -16.01 -3.90 29.05
N GLY A 343 -14.72 -4.25 29.07
CA GLY A 343 -13.90 -4.51 27.89
C GLY A 343 -13.31 -3.26 27.22
N ARG A 344 -13.56 -2.04 27.72
CA ARG A 344 -12.99 -0.82 27.14
C ARG A 344 -11.53 -0.63 27.57
N VAL A 345 -10.61 -0.59 26.60
CA VAL A 345 -9.16 -0.51 26.83
C VAL A 345 -8.66 0.94 26.68
N TYR A 346 -7.97 1.46 27.70
CA TYR A 346 -7.19 2.70 27.58
C TYR A 346 -5.85 2.40 26.93
N ILE A 347 -5.53 3.07 25.82
CA ILE A 347 -4.23 2.99 25.15
C ILE A 347 -3.38 4.18 25.64
N ALA A 348 -2.36 3.88 26.43
CA ALA A 348 -1.41 4.87 26.90
C ALA A 348 -0.47 5.35 25.76
N PRO A 349 0.14 6.54 25.87
CA PRO A 349 1.16 6.99 24.93
C PRO A 349 2.30 5.97 24.81
N VAL A 350 2.75 5.73 23.58
CA VAL A 350 3.85 4.80 23.32
C VAL A 350 5.16 5.38 23.85
N ALA A 351 5.76 4.68 24.81
CA ALA A 351 7.09 4.99 25.32
C ALA A 351 8.15 4.63 24.28
N ILE A 352 9.15 5.50 24.08
CA ILE A 352 10.23 5.23 23.14
C ILE A 352 11.58 5.69 23.68
N ASP A 353 12.56 4.80 23.61
CA ASP A 353 13.96 5.09 23.96
C ASP A 353 14.87 4.49 22.88
N VAL A 354 15.24 5.32 21.91
CA VAL A 354 16.04 4.94 20.75
C VAL A 354 17.25 5.85 20.58
N PRO A 355 18.33 5.39 19.93
CA PRO A 355 19.51 6.23 19.67
C PRO A 355 19.18 7.46 18.81
N GLU A 356 19.91 8.55 19.04
CA GLU A 356 19.71 9.85 18.36
C GLU A 356 19.64 9.73 16.83
N TYR A 357 20.45 8.86 16.23
CA TYR A 357 20.49 8.64 14.78
C TYR A 357 19.18 8.10 14.19
N ILE A 358 18.38 7.35 14.96
CA ILE A 358 17.08 6.85 14.51
C ILE A 358 15.90 7.56 15.18
N ALA A 359 16.16 8.63 15.93
CA ALA A 359 15.14 9.34 16.69
C ALA A 359 14.13 10.06 15.79
N ASN A 360 14.52 10.46 14.57
CA ASN A 360 13.64 11.02 13.54
C ASN A 360 12.53 10.05 13.08
N ASP A 361 12.68 8.75 13.33
CA ASP A 361 11.65 7.74 13.00
C ASP A 361 10.63 7.54 14.13
N SER A 362 10.86 8.15 15.29
CA SER A 362 10.09 7.89 16.51
C SER A 362 8.60 8.13 16.35
N ALA A 363 8.20 9.22 15.69
CA ALA A 363 6.79 9.55 15.49
C ALA A 363 6.08 8.45 14.70
N TYR A 364 6.67 8.00 13.59
CA TYR A 364 6.11 6.92 12.77
C TYR A 364 6.15 5.57 13.49
N MET A 365 7.22 5.24 14.21
CA MET A 365 7.29 4.02 15.03
C MET A 365 6.14 3.96 16.06
N LYS A 366 5.86 5.08 16.73
CA LYS A 366 4.75 5.20 17.68
C LYS A 366 3.39 5.04 17.00
N VAL A 367 3.18 5.74 15.88
CA VAL A 367 1.92 5.69 15.13
C VAL A 367 1.65 4.28 14.59
N VAL A 368 2.65 3.62 13.99
CA VAL A 368 2.55 2.23 13.50
C VAL A 368 2.21 1.28 14.65
N ALA A 369 2.93 1.37 15.77
CA ALA A 369 2.65 0.52 16.92
C ALA A 369 1.24 0.77 17.50
N GLY A 370 0.84 2.04 17.60
CA GLY A 370 -0.49 2.44 18.01
C GLY A 370 -1.58 1.90 17.09
N ASP A 371 -1.40 2.02 15.78
CA ASP A 371 -2.35 1.55 14.77
C ASP A 371 -2.62 0.04 14.89
N ILE A 372 -1.53 -0.73 14.95
CA ILE A 372 -1.59 -2.19 15.12
C ILE A 372 -2.26 -2.54 16.46
N LEU A 373 -1.90 -1.89 17.56
CA LEU A 373 -2.49 -2.16 18.87
C LEU A 373 -3.99 -1.82 18.91
N MET A 374 -4.39 -0.66 18.39
CA MET A 374 -5.78 -0.21 18.37
C MET A 374 -6.67 -1.18 17.60
N SER A 375 -6.16 -1.76 16.51
CA SER A 375 -6.91 -2.76 15.72
C SER A 375 -7.09 -4.12 16.43
N GLN A 376 -6.50 -4.33 17.61
CA GLN A 376 -6.70 -5.55 18.39
C GLN A 376 -7.88 -5.48 19.34
N PHE A 377 -8.48 -4.31 19.53
CA PHE A 377 -9.56 -4.11 20.49
C PHE A 377 -10.77 -3.50 19.80
N SER A 378 -11.94 -4.08 20.08
CA SER A 378 -13.21 -3.54 19.58
C SER A 378 -13.55 -2.15 20.14
N ARG A 379 -12.99 -1.80 21.31
CA ARG A 379 -13.38 -0.60 22.08
C ARG A 379 -12.18 0.01 22.79
N ILE A 380 -11.78 1.20 22.36
CA ILE A 380 -10.59 1.87 22.88
C ILE A 380 -10.89 3.26 23.42
N ARG A 381 -9.95 3.75 24.24
CA ARG A 381 -9.83 5.18 24.55
C ARG A 381 -8.38 5.60 24.43
N VAL A 382 -8.14 6.68 23.71
CA VAL A 382 -6.87 7.41 23.72
C VAL A 382 -7.14 8.78 24.33
N ASP A 383 -6.32 9.17 25.30
CA ASP A 383 -6.38 10.48 25.92
C ASP A 383 -4.97 11.02 26.18
N GLU A 384 -4.50 11.86 25.25
CA GLU A 384 -3.24 12.58 25.32
C GLU A 384 -3.43 14.03 25.82
N SER A 385 -4.62 14.40 26.29
CA SER A 385 -4.95 15.78 26.70
C SER A 385 -4.08 16.32 27.84
N PHE A 386 -3.44 15.44 28.60
CA PHE A 386 -2.37 15.79 29.50
C PHE A 386 -1.04 15.61 28.77
N ALA A 387 -0.48 16.73 28.30
CA ALA A 387 0.90 16.81 27.86
C ALA A 387 1.80 16.39 29.03
N LEU A 388 2.33 15.17 28.96
CA LEU A 388 3.52 14.84 29.72
C LEU A 388 4.60 15.86 29.28
N PRO A 389 5.43 16.38 30.20
CA PRO A 389 6.61 17.15 29.80
C PRO A 389 7.34 16.39 28.68
N ASP A 390 7.94 17.08 27.69
CA ASP A 390 8.44 16.55 26.40
C ASP A 390 9.44 15.36 26.44
N ALA A 391 9.66 14.73 27.60
CA ALA A 391 10.44 13.50 27.77
C ALA A 391 9.92 12.56 28.88
N ALA A 392 8.75 12.79 29.48
CA ALA A 392 8.25 11.95 30.57
C ALA A 392 7.34 10.83 30.03
N GLU A 393 7.76 9.58 30.20
CA GLU A 393 6.91 8.42 29.91
C GLU A 393 5.71 8.38 30.86
N GLU A 394 4.57 7.88 30.38
CA GLU A 394 3.43 7.66 31.24
C GLU A 394 3.73 6.49 32.20
N THR A 395 3.78 6.77 33.51
CA THR A 395 3.88 5.70 34.51
C THR A 395 2.60 4.86 34.53
N LEU A 396 2.72 3.56 34.84
CA LEU A 396 1.55 2.67 34.99
C LEU A 396 0.50 3.25 35.94
N PHE A 397 0.93 3.86 37.06
CA PHE A 397 0.01 4.50 38.00
C PHE A 397 -0.82 5.63 37.37
N ALA A 398 -0.19 6.47 36.56
CA ALA A 398 -0.87 7.54 35.83
C ALA A 398 -1.83 6.98 34.77
N ALA A 399 -1.41 5.93 34.03
CA ALA A 399 -2.23 5.29 33.01
C ALA A 399 -3.46 4.61 33.62
N CYS A 400 -3.30 3.88 34.73
CA CYS A 400 -4.40 3.29 35.50
C CYS A 400 -5.40 4.35 35.96
N ARG A 401 -4.92 5.47 36.50
CA ARG A 401 -5.77 6.59 36.90
C ARG A 401 -6.55 7.18 35.73
N ARG A 402 -5.91 7.38 34.58
CA ARG A 402 -6.56 7.94 33.39
C ARG A 402 -7.58 6.98 32.78
N ALA A 403 -7.27 5.70 32.77
CA ALA A 403 -8.23 4.67 32.40
C ALA A 403 -9.48 4.74 33.28
N GLU A 404 -9.31 4.84 34.61
CA GLU A 404 -10.45 4.99 35.52
C GLU A 404 -11.26 6.28 35.30
N GLU A 405 -10.60 7.39 35.02
CA GLU A 405 -11.24 8.68 34.72
C GLU A 405 -12.02 8.66 33.40
N ASN A 406 -11.55 7.85 32.43
CA ASN A 406 -12.18 7.66 31.13
C ASN A 406 -13.13 6.45 31.06
N GLY A 407 -13.40 5.79 32.19
CA GLY A 407 -14.34 4.66 32.27
C GLY A 407 -13.85 3.36 31.62
N CYS A 408 -12.55 3.24 31.38
CA CYS A 408 -11.89 2.02 30.93
C CYS A 408 -11.66 1.05 32.11
N ASP A 409 -11.64 -0.24 31.84
CA ASP A 409 -11.35 -1.29 32.82
C ASP A 409 -9.99 -1.97 32.60
N ARG A 410 -9.30 -1.59 31.52
CA ARG A 410 -7.97 -2.08 31.13
C ARG A 410 -7.07 -0.95 30.65
N VAL A 411 -5.77 -1.15 30.76
CA VAL A 411 -4.71 -0.27 30.26
C VAL A 411 -3.78 -1.08 29.38
N ALA A 412 -3.58 -0.67 28.12
CA ALA A 412 -2.53 -1.20 27.26
C ALA A 412 -1.38 -0.19 27.14
N MET A 413 -0.16 -0.67 27.36
CA MET A 413 1.06 0.12 27.27
C MET A 413 2.02 -0.53 26.27
N VAL A 414 2.69 0.31 25.47
CA VAL A 414 3.73 -0.09 24.53
C VAL A 414 5.02 0.64 24.87
N SER A 415 6.14 -0.08 24.88
CA SER A 415 7.48 0.48 24.95
C SER A 415 8.32 0.00 23.78
N ILE A 416 8.98 0.92 23.09
CA ILE A 416 9.91 0.66 22.00
C ILE A 416 11.30 1.06 22.47
N THR A 417 12.23 0.12 22.48
CA THR A 417 13.63 0.40 22.83
C THR A 417 14.55 0.03 21.69
N GLY A 418 15.49 0.91 21.39
CA GLY A 418 16.49 0.70 20.35
C GLY A 418 17.89 0.68 20.94
N ARG A 419 18.72 -0.27 20.52
CA ARG A 419 20.14 -0.30 20.88
C ARG A 419 20.97 -0.56 19.64
N ALA A 420 22.07 0.18 19.49
CA ALA A 420 23.03 -0.11 18.44
C ALA A 420 23.61 -1.52 18.64
N ASP A 421 23.75 -2.25 17.54
CA ASP A 421 24.39 -3.55 17.54
C ASP A 421 25.87 -3.39 17.92
N LYS A 422 26.36 -4.31 18.76
CA LYS A 422 27.72 -4.24 19.31
C LYS A 422 28.79 -4.43 18.24
N GLU A 423 28.51 -5.24 17.23
CA GLU A 423 29.44 -5.60 16.16
C GLU A 423 29.34 -4.62 14.99
N ASN A 424 28.15 -4.08 14.74
CA ASN A 424 27.94 -3.06 13.72
C ASN A 424 27.10 -1.89 14.26
N PRO A 425 27.71 -0.78 14.71
CA PRO A 425 26.99 0.36 15.29
C PRO A 425 26.09 1.12 14.30
N LYS A 426 26.05 0.71 13.03
CA LYS A 426 25.09 1.20 12.02
C LYS A 426 23.83 0.34 11.91
N LEU A 427 23.78 -0.78 12.63
CA LEU A 427 22.61 -1.63 12.77
C LEU A 427 22.04 -1.44 14.17
N TYR A 428 20.73 -1.53 14.29
CA TYR A 428 20.03 -1.39 15.56
C TYR A 428 19.23 -2.66 15.81
N ARG A 429 19.16 -3.06 17.07
CA ARG A 429 18.14 -4.00 17.55
C ARG A 429 17.04 -3.18 18.18
N LEU A 430 15.85 -3.31 17.62
CA LEU A 430 14.62 -2.73 18.12
C LEU A 430 13.92 -3.83 18.92
N MET A 431 13.38 -3.46 20.06
CA MET A 431 12.64 -4.34 20.95
C MET A 431 11.36 -3.63 21.34
N THR A 432 10.24 -4.29 21.09
CA THR A 432 8.91 -3.76 21.39
C THR A 432 8.27 -4.62 22.47
N SER A 433 7.83 -4.00 23.55
CA SER A 433 7.09 -4.64 24.63
C SER A 433 5.67 -4.13 24.64
N VAL A 434 4.71 -5.05 24.71
CA VAL A 434 3.30 -4.74 24.94
C VAL A 434 2.89 -5.37 26.26
N ALA A 435 2.24 -4.59 27.11
CA ALA A 435 1.67 -5.08 28.36
C ALA A 435 0.26 -4.53 28.56
N VAL A 436 -0.64 -5.41 29.02
CA VAL A 436 -2.02 -5.04 29.34
C VAL A 436 -2.27 -5.29 30.82
N TYR A 437 -2.81 -4.29 31.49
CA TYR A 437 -3.06 -4.27 32.93
C TYR A 437 -4.53 -4.06 33.23
N SER A 438 -4.96 -4.47 34.42
CA SER A 438 -6.18 -3.95 35.04
C SER A 438 -5.98 -2.49 35.48
N THR A 439 -7.08 -1.78 35.75
CA THR A 439 -7.02 -0.44 36.36
C THR A 439 -6.42 -0.43 37.77
N THR A 440 -6.31 -1.58 38.44
CA THR A 440 -5.62 -1.70 39.74
C THR A 440 -4.11 -1.92 39.59
N GLY A 441 -3.60 -2.04 38.36
CA GLY A 441 -2.18 -2.25 38.06
C GLY A 441 -1.76 -3.72 38.02
N GLU A 442 -2.70 -4.67 38.08
CA GLU A 442 -2.40 -6.09 37.90
C GLU A 442 -2.07 -6.37 36.43
N GLN A 443 -0.91 -7.00 36.16
CA GLN A 443 -0.53 -7.36 34.80
C GLN A 443 -1.31 -8.58 34.34
N LEU A 444 -2.11 -8.42 33.28
CA LEU A 444 -2.94 -9.48 32.71
C LEU A 444 -2.19 -10.23 31.62
N MET A 445 -1.43 -9.50 30.80
CA MET A 445 -0.51 -10.09 29.83
C MET A 445 0.69 -9.17 29.59
N SER A 446 1.78 -9.77 29.14
CA SER A 446 2.90 -9.05 28.55
C SER A 446 3.56 -9.92 27.50
N THR A 447 3.97 -9.30 26.41
CA THR A 447 4.81 -9.88 25.38
C THR A 447 5.92 -8.92 25.01
N MET A 448 7.02 -9.46 24.50
CA MET A 448 8.18 -8.72 24.06
C MET A 448 8.76 -9.38 22.83
N THR A 449 8.88 -8.61 21.77
CA THR A 449 9.41 -9.02 20.47
C THR A 449 10.62 -8.15 20.13
N SER A 450 11.50 -8.65 19.27
CA SER A 450 12.66 -7.89 18.84
C SER A 450 13.06 -8.24 17.43
N ASN A 451 13.45 -7.23 16.66
CA ASN A 451 14.00 -7.36 15.32
C ASN A 451 15.26 -6.53 15.15
N THR A 452 16.10 -6.92 14.20
CA THR A 452 17.29 -6.14 13.81
C THR A 452 17.01 -5.35 12.56
N THR A 453 17.50 -4.12 12.48
CA THR A 453 17.44 -3.28 11.29
C THR A 453 18.48 -3.71 10.25
N LYS A 454 18.83 -5.00 10.17
CA LYS A 454 19.84 -5.52 9.24
C LYS A 454 19.28 -5.53 7.82
N GLU A 455 18.13 -6.18 7.67
CA GLU A 455 17.43 -6.38 6.40
C GLU A 455 16.21 -5.47 6.24
N ILE A 456 15.81 -4.72 7.28
CA ILE A 456 14.60 -3.86 7.28
C ILE A 456 14.85 -2.51 7.97
N THR A 457 14.01 -1.50 7.69
CA THR A 457 14.09 -0.19 8.34
C THR A 457 13.65 -0.22 9.82
N PRO A 458 13.97 0.82 10.63
CA PRO A 458 13.50 0.90 12.02
C PRO A 458 11.96 0.87 12.15
N ILE A 459 11.24 1.54 11.25
CA ILE A 459 9.77 1.55 11.24
C ILE A 459 9.22 0.15 10.96
N GLU A 460 9.76 -0.51 9.93
CA GLU A 460 9.40 -1.89 9.62
C GLU A 460 9.70 -2.84 10.78
N ALA A 461 10.83 -2.67 11.48
CA ALA A 461 11.17 -3.52 12.63
C ALA A 461 10.11 -3.44 13.74
N VAL A 462 9.61 -2.24 14.04
CA VAL A 462 8.50 -2.04 14.99
C VAL A 462 7.20 -2.62 14.46
N MET A 463 6.90 -2.44 13.17
CA MET A 463 5.72 -3.04 12.52
C MET A 463 5.71 -4.55 12.74
N TYR A 464 6.81 -5.24 12.40
CA TYR A 464 6.95 -6.69 12.56
C TYR A 464 6.88 -7.16 14.01
N ASP A 465 7.53 -6.44 14.91
CA ASP A 465 7.48 -6.72 16.34
C ASP A 465 6.05 -6.62 16.87
N MET A 466 5.29 -5.61 16.44
CA MET A 466 3.90 -5.39 16.84
C MET A 466 2.93 -6.38 16.20
N THR A 467 3.15 -6.81 14.96
CA THR A 467 2.36 -7.89 14.35
C THR A 467 2.46 -9.18 15.15
N ARG A 468 3.68 -9.54 15.58
CA ARG A 468 3.89 -10.70 16.47
C ARG A 468 3.26 -10.49 17.84
N ALA A 469 3.40 -9.31 18.44
CA ALA A 469 2.74 -9.00 19.71
C ALA A 469 1.21 -9.09 19.60
N ALA A 470 0.64 -8.73 18.45
CA ALA A 470 -0.79 -8.85 18.18
C ALA A 470 -1.27 -10.32 18.15
N ASP A 471 -0.45 -11.28 17.70
CA ASP A 471 -0.77 -12.70 17.81
C ASP A 471 -0.91 -13.15 19.27
N ASP A 472 -0.01 -12.68 20.14
CA ASP A 472 -0.08 -12.97 21.57
C ASP A 472 -1.31 -12.34 22.24
N ILE A 473 -1.69 -11.12 21.84
CA ILE A 473 -2.93 -10.48 22.29
C ILE A 473 -4.14 -11.33 21.88
N ARG A 474 -4.21 -11.75 20.62
CA ARG A 474 -5.28 -12.63 20.12
C ARG A 474 -5.31 -13.97 20.84
N ALA A 475 -4.16 -14.54 21.16
CA ALA A 475 -4.08 -15.76 21.96
C ALA A 475 -4.63 -15.55 23.38
N ALA A 476 -4.31 -14.42 24.02
CA ALA A 476 -4.85 -14.06 25.33
C ALA A 476 -6.38 -13.82 25.29
N GLN A 477 -6.88 -13.19 24.23
CA GLN A 477 -8.32 -13.02 23.99
C GLN A 477 -9.05 -14.35 23.85
N LYS A 478 -8.51 -15.28 23.05
CA LYS A 478 -9.05 -16.65 22.91
C LYS A 478 -9.07 -17.44 24.22
N GLN A 479 -8.19 -17.12 25.16
CA GLN A 479 -8.12 -17.72 26.49
C GLN A 479 -9.03 -17.01 27.52
N GLY A 480 -9.71 -15.92 27.14
CA GLY A 480 -10.54 -15.12 28.03
C GLY A 480 -9.75 -14.27 29.04
N ILE A 481 -8.44 -14.08 28.81
CA ILE A 481 -7.58 -13.22 29.64
C ILE A 481 -7.86 -11.75 29.33
N LEU A 482 -8.04 -11.44 28.04
CA LEU A 482 -8.34 -10.11 27.54
C LEU A 482 -9.69 -10.06 26.81
N PRO A 483 -10.34 -8.87 26.77
CA PRO A 483 -11.50 -8.64 25.92
C PRO A 483 -11.11 -8.58 24.44
N GLU A 484 -12.05 -8.95 23.56
CA GLU A 484 -11.95 -8.76 22.11
C GLU A 484 -11.98 -7.28 21.68
#